data_AF-A0A923XWL1-F1
#
_entry.id   AF-A0A923XWL1-F1
#
_cell.length_a   1.000
_cell.length_b   1.000
_cell.length_c   1.000
_cell.angle_alpha   90.00
_cell.angle_beta   90.00
_cell.angle_gamma   90.00
#
_symmetry.space_group_name_H-M   'P 1'
#
loop_
_entity.id
_entity.type
_entity.pdbx_description
1 polymer ?
#
loop_
_entity_poly.entity_id
_entity_poly.type
_entity_poly.pdbx_seq_one_letter_code
_entity_poly.pdbx_strand_id
1 'polypeptide(L)'
;TSTAPAQLSLTADADTYDGTGTVAPVATNKWCPPQPGNIIRLPAQNITTLQGQINGLVAVGATSINAGLKWGLGLLDPGSRPIYSALIAGGSIPSALQGRPFDYEDKEAMKVIVLMTDGEHFAEERVNDPYKSDFAPIFKGNTDSNYAIFHAIKVNNSTPTTLCASKPYYIPHLNVWHVRPWMGTAPVSTDCYVPITTLAPAVGVTQQTWPQVWQAKNMQYVACSWYITPLGQGTCSTGTNYNTLLNLWRTKTLTTDMDNQLQTLCTAAKSKNVIIYGIAFEATTSGQTQIRNCSTDGENGSHYFNAQGLQIATAFSAIANNISQLRLTQ
;
A
#
# COMPACT_ATOMS: atom_id res chain seq x y z
N THR A 1 0.41 16.25 -25.93
CA THR A 1 0.33 14.84 -25.50
C THR A 1 0.58 14.80 -24.01
N SER A 2 -0.48 14.63 -23.20
CA SER A 2 -0.37 14.65 -21.74
C SER A 2 0.36 13.40 -21.25
N THR A 3 1.64 13.53 -20.93
CA THR A 3 2.33 12.54 -20.10
C THR A 3 1.70 12.61 -18.72
N ALA A 4 0.89 11.60 -18.38
CA ALA A 4 0.47 11.39 -17.01
C ALA A 4 1.73 11.42 -16.12
N PRO A 5 1.72 12.13 -14.98
CA PRO A 5 2.86 12.13 -14.09
C PRO A 5 3.15 10.69 -13.66
N ALA A 6 4.43 10.32 -13.61
CA ALA A 6 4.88 9.03 -13.14
C ALA A 6 4.20 8.74 -11.79
N GLN A 7 3.20 7.85 -11.79
CA GLN A 7 2.58 7.41 -10.56
C GLN A 7 3.65 6.64 -9.79
N LEU A 8 3.93 7.08 -8.57
CA LEU A 8 4.68 6.27 -7.60
C LEU A 8 4.05 4.87 -7.62
N SER A 9 4.85 3.82 -7.81
CA SER A 9 4.36 2.45 -7.95
C SER A 9 3.58 2.07 -6.69
N LEU A 10 2.26 2.16 -6.74
CA LEU A 10 1.40 1.88 -5.60
C LEU A 10 1.26 0.36 -5.47
N THR A 11 1.19 -0.12 -4.23
CA THR A 11 0.83 -1.49 -3.85
C THR A 11 -0.61 -1.88 -4.25
N ALA A 12 -1.27 -1.03 -5.03
CA ALA A 12 -2.71 -0.97 -5.25
C ALA A 12 -3.27 -2.08 -6.15
N ASP A 13 -2.41 -2.93 -6.68
CA ASP A 13 -2.81 -4.03 -7.56
C ASP A 13 -3.01 -5.35 -6.86
N ALA A 14 -2.49 -5.52 -5.64
CA ALA A 14 -2.66 -6.75 -4.88
C ALA A 14 -3.90 -6.69 -3.98
N ASP A 15 -4.83 -7.61 -4.23
CA ASP A 15 -5.83 -8.01 -3.23
C ASP A 15 -5.17 -9.04 -2.31
N THR A 16 -4.63 -8.54 -1.19
CA THR A 16 -3.98 -9.34 -0.16
C THR A 16 -4.97 -9.91 0.85
N TYR A 17 -6.24 -9.50 0.77
CA TYR A 17 -7.29 -9.87 1.72
C TYR A 17 -7.63 -11.36 1.64
N ASP A 18 -7.80 -11.97 2.81
CA ASP A 18 -8.18 -13.37 3.02
C ASP A 18 -9.72 -13.49 2.90
N GLY A 19 -10.21 -13.48 1.66
CA GLY A 19 -11.63 -13.58 1.33
C GLY A 19 -11.91 -14.82 0.48
N THR A 20 -12.67 -15.76 1.03
CA THR A 20 -12.75 -17.14 0.57
C THR A 20 -13.47 -17.30 -0.78
N GLY A 21 -12.69 -17.67 -1.82
CA GLY A 21 -13.22 -18.40 -2.99
C GLY A 21 -13.20 -17.69 -4.35
N THR A 22 -12.78 -16.43 -4.43
CA THR A 22 -12.61 -15.77 -5.73
C THR A 22 -11.28 -16.16 -6.36
N VAL A 23 -11.22 -16.22 -7.69
CA VAL A 23 -9.96 -16.42 -8.43
C VAL A 23 -9.35 -15.08 -8.83
N ALA A 24 -10.20 -14.10 -9.10
CA ALA A 24 -9.83 -12.74 -9.47
C ALA A 24 -9.80 -11.82 -8.22
N PRO A 25 -8.96 -10.76 -8.24
CA PRO A 25 -8.97 -9.73 -7.20
C PRO A 25 -10.33 -9.02 -7.12
N VAL A 26 -10.77 -8.68 -5.91
CA VAL A 26 -11.98 -7.87 -5.69
C VAL A 26 -11.59 -6.39 -5.69
N ALA A 27 -12.12 -5.62 -6.65
CA ALA A 27 -11.72 -4.22 -6.86
C ALA A 27 -12.03 -3.29 -5.66
N THR A 28 -13.04 -3.63 -4.86
CA THR A 28 -13.46 -2.84 -3.69
C THR A 28 -12.59 -3.07 -2.44
N ASN A 29 -11.77 -4.12 -2.43
CA ASN A 29 -11.02 -4.54 -1.23
C ASN A 29 -9.50 -4.43 -1.40
N LYS A 30 -9.07 -3.61 -2.37
CA LYS A 30 -7.66 -3.29 -2.58
C LYS A 30 -7.19 -2.33 -1.49
N TRP A 31 -5.99 -2.56 -0.95
CA TRP A 31 -5.36 -1.61 -0.04
C TRP A 31 -4.87 -0.39 -0.82
N CYS A 32 -5.42 0.79 -0.52
CA CYS A 32 -5.12 2.06 -1.18
C CYS A 32 -5.22 1.99 -2.73
N PRO A 33 -6.40 1.73 -3.31
CA PRO A 33 -6.56 1.63 -4.77
C PRO A 33 -6.13 2.94 -5.45
N PRO A 34 -5.59 2.90 -6.68
CA PRO A 34 -5.02 4.07 -7.35
C PRO A 34 -6.14 4.86 -8.03
N GLN A 35 -7.00 5.47 -7.22
CA GLN A 35 -8.16 6.25 -7.67
C GLN A 35 -8.02 7.74 -7.30
N PRO A 36 -8.71 8.67 -8.00
CA PRO A 36 -8.58 10.10 -7.75
C PRO A 36 -8.89 10.56 -6.31
N GLY A 37 -9.66 9.77 -5.55
CA GLY A 37 -9.95 9.98 -4.13
C GLY A 37 -8.79 9.61 -3.18
N ASN A 38 -7.88 8.73 -3.60
CA ASN A 38 -6.80 8.17 -2.79
C ASN A 38 -5.43 8.73 -3.18
N ILE A 39 -5.31 10.06 -3.21
CA ILE A 39 -4.03 10.73 -3.47
C ILE A 39 -3.71 11.71 -2.35
N ILE A 40 -2.42 11.88 -2.09
CA ILE A 40 -1.95 12.95 -1.21
C ILE A 40 -2.21 14.28 -1.91
N ARG A 41 -3.01 15.14 -1.29
CA ARG A 41 -3.26 16.49 -1.81
C ARG A 41 -2.03 17.36 -1.53
N LEU A 42 -1.54 18.02 -2.58
CA LEU A 42 -0.40 18.91 -2.47
C LEU A 42 -0.80 20.23 -1.77
N PRO A 43 0.15 20.90 -1.10
CA PRO A 43 -0.05 22.20 -0.48
C PRO A 43 -0.65 23.22 -1.46
N ALA A 44 -1.70 23.93 -1.02
CA ALA A 44 -2.37 24.96 -1.80
C ALA A 44 -2.75 26.16 -0.92
N GLN A 45 -2.94 27.31 -1.56
CA GLN A 45 -3.39 28.55 -0.91
C GLN A 45 -4.73 29.06 -1.47
N ASN A 46 -5.35 28.31 -2.38
CA ASN A 46 -6.63 28.68 -2.98
C ASN A 46 -7.78 27.99 -2.21
N ILE A 47 -8.61 28.80 -1.56
CA ILE A 47 -9.74 28.32 -0.74
C ILE A 47 -10.70 27.46 -1.56
N THR A 48 -11.08 27.90 -2.76
CA THR A 48 -12.00 27.17 -3.65
C THR A 48 -11.43 25.81 -4.04
N THR A 49 -10.13 25.74 -4.36
CA THR A 49 -9.45 24.47 -4.64
C THR A 49 -9.45 23.54 -3.43
N LEU A 50 -9.12 24.05 -2.25
CA LEU A 50 -9.10 23.27 -1.01
C LEU A 50 -10.51 22.76 -0.64
N GLN A 51 -11.54 23.59 -0.76
CA GLN A 51 -12.93 23.18 -0.57
C GLN A 51 -13.36 22.10 -1.57
N GLY A 52 -12.99 22.25 -2.84
CA GLY A 52 -13.24 21.23 -3.85
C GLY A 52 -12.56 19.90 -3.52
N GLN A 53 -11.33 19.93 -2.99
CA GLN A 53 -10.62 18.73 -2.55
C GLN A 53 -11.30 18.06 -1.35
N ILE A 54 -11.74 18.84 -0.36
CA ILE A 54 -12.46 18.35 0.83
C ILE A 54 -13.79 17.72 0.42
N ASN A 55 -14.58 18.41 -0.41
CA ASN A 55 -15.88 17.92 -0.89
C ASN A 55 -15.76 16.69 -1.80
N GLY A 56 -14.59 16.48 -2.40
CA GLY A 56 -14.27 15.32 -3.24
C GLY A 56 -13.74 14.11 -2.47
N LEU A 57 -13.63 14.17 -1.13
CA LEU A 57 -13.25 13.01 -0.32
C LEU A 57 -14.38 11.97 -0.33
N VAL A 58 -14.01 10.72 -0.57
CA VAL A 58 -14.93 9.57 -0.57
C VAL A 58 -14.43 8.57 0.46
N ALA A 59 -15.29 8.20 1.41
CA ALA A 59 -14.95 7.17 2.39
C ALA A 59 -14.89 5.80 1.71
N VAL A 60 -13.76 5.11 1.87
CA VAL A 60 -13.56 3.76 1.33
C VAL A 60 -12.50 3.01 2.13
N GLY A 61 -12.69 1.70 2.27
CA GLY A 61 -11.68 0.81 2.80
C GLY A 61 -11.51 0.90 4.32
N ALA A 62 -10.26 1.00 4.74
CA ALA A 62 -9.81 0.83 6.12
C ALA A 62 -9.19 2.11 6.68
N THR A 63 -9.35 2.33 7.98
CA THR A 63 -8.76 3.47 8.68
C THR A 63 -7.27 3.24 8.95
N SER A 64 -6.43 4.22 8.60
CA SER A 64 -4.97 4.19 8.83
C SER A 64 -4.47 5.57 9.28
N ILE A 65 -4.68 5.87 10.57
CA ILE A 65 -4.37 7.18 11.15
C ILE A 65 -2.85 7.44 11.12
N ASN A 66 -2.03 6.42 11.36
CA ASN A 66 -0.56 6.48 11.29
C ASN A 66 -0.07 6.91 9.89
N ALA A 67 -0.68 6.39 8.83
CA ALA A 67 -0.32 6.75 7.45
C ALA A 67 -0.65 8.22 7.15
N GLY A 68 -1.83 8.68 7.57
CA GLY A 68 -2.23 10.10 7.45
C GLY A 68 -1.26 11.03 8.17
N LEU A 69 -0.93 10.74 9.43
CA LEU A 69 0.02 11.56 10.20
C LEU A 69 1.43 11.53 9.58
N LYS A 70 1.90 10.36 9.11
CA LYS A 70 3.21 10.23 8.47
C LYS A 70 3.35 11.15 7.25
N TRP A 71 2.33 11.19 6.38
CA TRP A 71 2.31 12.11 5.24
C TRP A 71 2.20 13.57 5.67
N GLY A 72 1.35 13.88 6.65
CA GLY A 72 1.24 15.24 7.20
C GLY A 72 2.56 15.76 7.74
N LEU A 73 3.28 14.94 8.51
CA LEU A 73 4.60 15.28 9.04
C LEU A 73 5.65 15.39 7.93
N GLY A 74 5.64 14.48 6.95
CA GLY A 74 6.56 14.54 5.81
C GLY A 74 6.41 15.83 5.02
N LEU A 75 5.18 16.30 4.79
CA LEU A 75 4.90 17.58 4.12
C LEU A 75 5.25 18.79 4.99
N LEU A 76 5.39 18.65 6.30
CA LEU A 76 5.82 19.72 7.20
C LEU A 76 7.31 19.70 7.51
N ASP A 77 8.05 18.65 7.15
CA ASP A 77 9.48 18.52 7.44
C ASP A 77 10.34 19.42 6.52
N PRO A 78 11.28 20.23 7.05
CA PRO A 78 12.19 21.05 6.24
C PRO A 78 13.01 20.26 5.21
N GLY A 79 13.27 18.98 5.47
CA GLY A 79 13.91 18.05 4.53
C GLY A 79 13.12 17.84 3.25
N SER A 80 11.84 18.21 3.22
CA SER A 80 10.98 18.18 2.02
C SER A 80 11.09 19.43 1.13
N ARG A 81 11.93 20.42 1.46
CA ARG A 81 12.15 21.59 0.58
C ARG A 81 12.56 21.24 -0.87
N PRO A 82 13.39 20.21 -1.14
CA PRO A 82 13.72 19.83 -2.52
C PRO A 82 12.49 19.38 -3.31
N ILE A 83 11.57 18.62 -2.70
CA ILE A 83 10.33 18.20 -3.38
C ILE A 83 9.39 19.39 -3.61
N TYR A 84 9.30 20.34 -2.68
CA TYR A 84 8.55 21.58 -2.88
C TYR A 84 9.11 22.39 -4.05
N SER A 85 10.43 22.57 -4.11
CA SER A 85 11.10 23.31 -5.18
C SER A 85 10.83 22.69 -6.55
N ALA A 86 10.89 21.36 -6.65
CA ALA A 86 10.58 20.63 -7.87
C ALA A 86 9.10 20.79 -8.29
N LEU A 87 8.17 20.69 -7.33
CA LEU A 87 6.74 20.86 -7.59
C LEU A 87 6.38 22.30 -8.00
N ILE A 88 7.07 23.31 -7.47
CA ILE A 88 6.91 24.72 -7.88
C ILE A 88 7.40 24.89 -9.31
N ALA A 89 8.60 24.41 -9.62
CA ALA A 89 9.17 24.47 -10.96
C ALA A 89 8.28 23.77 -12.00
N GLY A 90 7.64 22.67 -11.61
CA GLY A 90 6.64 21.95 -12.42
C GLY A 90 5.24 22.57 -12.44
N GLY A 91 5.02 23.71 -11.78
CA GLY A 91 3.72 24.39 -11.73
C GLY A 91 2.62 23.66 -10.95
N SER A 92 2.99 22.64 -10.16
CA SER A 92 2.04 21.80 -9.40
C SER A 92 1.67 22.38 -8.04
N ILE A 93 2.51 23.25 -7.47
CA ILE A 93 2.19 24.03 -6.27
C ILE A 93 2.53 25.52 -6.48
N PRO A 94 1.86 26.46 -5.78
CA PRO A 94 2.09 27.89 -5.97
C PRO A 94 3.52 28.34 -5.64
N SER A 95 4.08 29.26 -6.43
CA SER A 95 5.41 29.85 -6.19
C SER A 95 5.52 30.61 -4.86
N ALA A 96 4.40 31.07 -4.30
CA ALA A 96 4.34 31.68 -2.97
C ALA A 96 4.70 30.71 -1.83
N LEU A 97 4.83 29.41 -2.10
CA LEU A 97 5.31 28.41 -1.15
C LEU A 97 6.82 28.14 -1.25
N GLN A 98 7.58 28.94 -2.03
CA GLN A 98 9.03 28.82 -2.12
C GLN A 98 9.68 28.90 -0.72
N GLY A 99 10.70 28.07 -0.48
CA GLY A 99 11.41 28.01 0.81
C GLY A 99 10.69 27.21 1.90
N ARG A 100 9.46 26.74 1.65
CA ARG A 100 8.72 25.89 2.57
C ARG A 100 9.07 24.40 2.38
N PRO A 101 8.92 23.56 3.41
CA PRO A 101 8.50 23.91 4.78
C PRO A 101 9.56 24.72 5.54
N PHE A 102 9.14 25.67 6.38
CA PHE A 102 10.06 26.42 7.26
C PHE A 102 10.72 25.53 8.31
N ASP A 103 11.79 25.98 8.95
CA ASP A 103 12.45 25.20 10.01
C ASP A 103 11.50 25.01 11.20
N TYR A 104 11.75 24.00 12.04
CA TYR A 104 10.92 23.74 13.22
C TYR A 104 11.07 24.81 14.30
N GLU A 105 12.23 25.48 14.35
CA GLU A 105 12.55 26.55 15.31
C GLU A 105 12.35 27.95 14.73
N ASP A 106 11.74 28.05 13.55
CA ASP A 106 11.43 29.34 12.94
C ASP A 106 10.37 30.06 13.78
N LYS A 107 10.77 31.20 14.37
CA LYS A 107 9.92 31.98 15.28
C LYS A 107 8.79 32.72 14.56
N GLU A 108 8.88 32.85 13.24
CA GLU A 108 7.86 33.50 12.42
C GLU A 108 6.88 32.49 11.80
N ALA A 109 7.07 31.19 12.06
CA ALA A 109 6.28 30.14 11.46
C ALA A 109 5.77 29.11 12.49
N MET A 110 4.45 28.93 12.52
CA MET A 110 3.82 27.86 13.27
C MET A 110 3.56 26.64 12.38
N LYS A 111 3.80 25.44 12.90
CA LYS A 111 3.46 24.17 12.25
C LYS A 111 2.28 23.51 12.96
N VAL A 112 1.20 23.32 12.22
CA VAL A 112 -0.04 22.77 12.74
C VAL A 112 -0.49 21.59 11.89
N ILE A 113 -0.94 20.52 12.55
CA ILE A 113 -1.65 19.39 11.96
C ILE A 113 -3.04 19.34 12.58
N VAL A 114 -4.07 19.20 11.74
CA VAL A 114 -5.38 18.74 12.17
C VAL A 114 -5.51 17.28 11.76
N LEU A 115 -5.45 16.37 12.74
CA LEU A 115 -5.55 14.93 12.56
C LEU A 115 -6.95 14.48 12.91
N MET A 116 -7.65 13.87 11.95
CA MET A 116 -9.04 13.45 12.13
C MET A 116 -9.22 11.96 11.84
N THR A 117 -10.11 11.31 12.58
CA THR A 117 -10.54 9.92 12.33
C THR A 117 -12.02 9.75 12.62
N ASP A 118 -12.66 8.81 11.92
CA ASP A 118 -14.01 8.30 12.18
C ASP A 118 -14.00 6.86 12.72
N GLY A 119 -12.82 6.29 12.96
CA GLY A 119 -12.65 4.92 13.44
C GLY A 119 -11.30 4.67 14.08
N GLU A 120 -11.05 3.39 14.37
CA GLU A 120 -9.76 2.87 14.82
C GLU A 120 -8.99 2.24 13.67
N HIS A 121 -7.67 2.07 13.83
CA HIS A 121 -6.87 1.45 12.78
C HIS A 121 -7.33 0.03 12.47
N PHE A 122 -7.34 -0.26 11.18
CA PHE A 122 -7.53 -1.61 10.68
C PHE A 122 -6.17 -2.13 10.19
N ALA A 123 -5.82 -3.36 10.58
CA ALA A 123 -4.53 -3.97 10.26
C ALA A 123 -4.20 -3.87 8.76
N GLU A 124 -3.08 -3.22 8.43
CA GLU A 124 -2.68 -2.99 7.04
C GLU A 124 -1.81 -4.12 6.48
N GLU A 125 -1.87 -4.26 5.17
CA GLU A 125 -1.07 -5.22 4.44
C GLU A 125 -0.37 -4.52 3.28
N ARG A 126 0.94 -4.77 3.15
CA ARG A 126 1.77 -4.18 2.09
C ARG A 126 2.53 -5.28 1.38
N VAL A 127 2.47 -5.27 0.06
CA VAL A 127 3.32 -6.13 -0.77
C VAL A 127 4.79 -5.79 -0.47
N ASN A 128 5.65 -6.80 -0.36
CA ASN A 128 7.08 -6.62 -0.13
C ASN A 128 7.78 -6.25 -1.46
N ASP A 129 8.87 -5.49 -1.40
CA ASP A 129 9.46 -4.83 -2.57
C ASP A 129 9.74 -5.73 -3.79
N PRO A 130 10.32 -6.95 -3.66
CA PRO A 130 10.53 -7.83 -4.82
C PRO A 130 9.23 -8.19 -5.54
N TYR A 131 8.10 -8.20 -4.83
CA TYR A 131 6.79 -8.58 -5.36
C TYR A 131 5.99 -7.39 -5.89
N LYS A 132 6.57 -6.18 -5.89
CA LYS A 132 5.98 -4.96 -6.48
C LYS A 132 6.43 -4.69 -7.91
N SER A 133 7.52 -5.29 -8.37
CA SER A 133 8.12 -4.97 -9.67
C SER A 133 8.70 -6.17 -10.39
N ASP A 134 9.23 -7.14 -9.66
CA ASP A 134 10.11 -8.13 -10.28
C ASP A 134 9.31 -9.16 -11.08
N PHE A 135 10.04 -9.91 -11.90
CA PHE A 135 9.50 -11.06 -12.61
C PHE A 135 9.07 -12.15 -11.62
N ALA A 136 7.86 -12.65 -11.82
CA ALA A 136 7.40 -13.85 -11.16
C ALA A 136 7.94 -15.10 -11.88
N PRO A 137 8.11 -16.24 -11.18
CA PRO A 137 8.38 -17.54 -11.82
C PRO A 137 7.09 -18.10 -12.46
N ILE A 138 6.30 -17.25 -13.10
CA ILE A 138 4.96 -17.53 -13.62
C ILE A 138 4.94 -17.09 -15.07
N PHE A 139 4.48 -18.00 -15.93
CA PHE A 139 4.45 -17.84 -17.38
C PHE A 139 3.00 -17.91 -17.85
N LYS A 140 2.66 -17.06 -18.81
CA LYS A 140 1.33 -17.03 -19.42
C LYS A 140 1.44 -17.40 -20.89
N GLY A 141 0.62 -18.35 -21.35
CA GLY A 141 0.51 -18.72 -22.76
C GLY A 141 -0.03 -17.57 -23.59
N ASN A 142 0.62 -17.24 -24.71
CA ASN A 142 0.25 -16.11 -25.56
C ASN A 142 -1.03 -16.38 -26.38
N THR A 143 -1.38 -17.66 -26.59
CA THR A 143 -2.52 -18.07 -27.43
C THR A 143 -3.81 -18.27 -26.64
N ASP A 144 -3.71 -18.72 -25.39
CA ASP A 144 -4.87 -19.13 -24.58
C ASP A 144 -4.93 -18.49 -23.18
N SER A 145 -3.94 -17.66 -22.83
CA SER A 145 -3.86 -16.97 -21.55
C SER A 145 -3.77 -17.89 -20.31
N ASN A 146 -3.49 -19.18 -20.49
CA ASN A 146 -3.30 -20.11 -19.38
C ASN A 146 -1.94 -19.94 -18.70
N TYR A 147 -1.87 -20.28 -17.41
CA TYR A 147 -0.67 -20.09 -16.59
C TYR A 147 0.15 -21.38 -16.43
N ALA A 148 1.46 -21.20 -16.27
CA ALA A 148 2.42 -22.21 -15.86
C ALA A 148 3.33 -21.63 -14.77
N ILE A 149 3.55 -22.37 -13.68
CA ILE A 149 4.33 -21.90 -12.53
C ILE A 149 5.58 -22.76 -12.37
N PHE A 150 6.74 -22.12 -12.34
CA PHE A 150 8.02 -22.81 -12.16
C PHE A 150 8.33 -23.00 -10.67
N HIS A 151 8.63 -24.24 -10.29
CA HIS A 151 9.02 -24.60 -8.94
C HIS A 151 10.44 -25.18 -8.93
N ALA A 152 11.39 -24.40 -8.40
CA ALA A 152 12.79 -24.83 -8.31
C ALA A 152 12.98 -26.14 -7.52
N ILE A 153 12.14 -26.40 -6.51
CA ILE A 153 12.16 -27.65 -5.71
C ILE A 153 11.88 -28.92 -6.54
N LYS A 154 11.32 -28.78 -7.75
CA LYS A 154 11.03 -29.89 -8.67
C LYS A 154 12.15 -30.12 -9.70
N VAL A 155 13.24 -29.37 -9.62
CA VAL A 155 14.44 -29.58 -10.45
C VAL A 155 15.41 -30.50 -9.72
N ASN A 156 15.74 -31.63 -10.34
CA ASN A 156 16.81 -32.52 -9.88
C ASN A 156 18.02 -32.38 -10.80
N ASN A 157 19.06 -31.69 -10.35
CA ASN A 157 20.27 -31.43 -11.14
C ASN A 157 21.42 -32.41 -10.84
N SER A 158 21.16 -33.54 -10.16
CA SER A 158 22.21 -34.47 -9.74
C SER A 158 22.92 -35.15 -10.91
N THR A 159 22.21 -35.41 -12.01
CA THR A 159 22.75 -36.01 -13.25
C THR A 159 22.07 -35.39 -14.47
N PRO A 160 22.68 -35.46 -15.67
CA PRO A 160 22.01 -35.03 -16.91
C PRO A 160 20.67 -35.74 -17.15
N THR A 161 20.57 -37.03 -16.82
CA THR A 161 19.34 -37.82 -16.99
C THR A 161 18.24 -37.37 -16.03
N THR A 162 18.57 -37.13 -14.76
CA THR A 162 17.58 -36.65 -13.76
C THR A 162 17.19 -35.20 -14.01
N LEU A 163 18.10 -34.38 -14.54
CA LEU A 163 17.78 -33.03 -14.99
C LEU A 163 16.79 -33.08 -16.15
N CYS A 164 17.07 -33.91 -17.15
CA CYS A 164 16.21 -34.07 -18.31
C CYS A 164 14.79 -34.53 -17.96
N ALA A 165 14.68 -35.43 -16.99
CA ALA A 165 13.40 -35.96 -16.51
C ALA A 165 12.65 -35.02 -15.54
N SER A 166 13.25 -33.90 -15.12
CA SER A 166 12.63 -32.96 -14.19
C SER A 166 11.37 -32.33 -14.80
N LYS A 167 10.32 -32.14 -13.99
CA LYS A 167 9.05 -31.52 -14.42
C LYS A 167 8.70 -30.34 -13.52
N PRO A 168 9.41 -29.20 -13.64
CA PRO A 168 9.27 -28.11 -12.68
C PRO A 168 8.11 -27.16 -12.95
N TYR A 169 7.41 -27.28 -14.09
CA TYR A 169 6.32 -26.40 -14.45
C TYR A 169 4.97 -27.02 -14.05
N TYR A 170 4.30 -26.44 -13.07
CA TYR A 170 2.94 -26.80 -12.72
C TYR A 170 1.94 -26.04 -13.60
N ILE A 171 0.97 -26.75 -14.19
CA ILE A 171 -0.06 -26.21 -15.07
C ILE A 171 -1.42 -26.29 -14.36
N PRO A 172 -1.91 -25.20 -13.75
CA PRO A 172 -3.07 -25.25 -12.85
C PRO A 172 -4.37 -25.71 -13.51
N HIS A 173 -4.65 -25.26 -14.74
CA HIS A 173 -5.91 -25.58 -15.42
C HIS A 173 -6.05 -27.06 -15.82
N LEU A 174 -4.92 -27.78 -15.90
CA LEU A 174 -4.87 -29.22 -16.18
C LEU A 174 -4.51 -30.04 -14.94
N ASN A 175 -4.04 -29.41 -13.86
CA ASN A 175 -3.50 -30.05 -12.67
C ASN A 175 -2.39 -31.07 -12.99
N VAL A 176 -1.42 -30.68 -13.84
CA VAL A 176 -0.30 -31.55 -14.26
C VAL A 176 1.06 -30.84 -14.16
N TRP A 177 2.12 -31.63 -14.11
CA TRP A 177 3.51 -31.17 -14.10
C TRP A 177 4.19 -31.45 -15.45
N HIS A 178 4.92 -30.47 -15.97
CA HIS A 178 5.59 -30.52 -17.27
C HIS A 178 7.05 -30.07 -17.23
N VAL A 179 7.79 -30.48 -18.26
CA VAL A 179 9.21 -30.17 -18.49
C VAL A 179 9.44 -28.75 -19.03
N ARG A 180 8.40 -28.09 -19.55
CA ARG A 180 8.46 -26.74 -20.12
C ARG A 180 7.19 -25.97 -19.78
N PRO A 181 7.18 -24.61 -19.85
CA PRO A 181 5.98 -23.84 -19.59
C PRO A 181 4.88 -24.14 -20.63
N TRP A 182 3.63 -23.84 -20.27
CA TRP A 182 2.47 -24.07 -21.12
C TRP A 182 2.39 -23.07 -22.28
N MET A 183 2.56 -23.55 -23.51
CA MET A 183 2.58 -22.75 -24.74
C MET A 183 1.30 -22.93 -25.59
N GLY A 184 0.19 -23.37 -24.98
CA GLY A 184 -1.07 -23.71 -25.66
C GLY A 184 -1.20 -25.17 -26.08
N THR A 185 -0.11 -25.95 -26.00
CA THR A 185 -0.09 -27.39 -26.29
C THR A 185 0.78 -28.13 -25.30
N ALA A 186 0.40 -29.36 -24.96
CA ALA A 186 1.20 -30.23 -24.11
C ALA A 186 2.60 -30.50 -24.73
N PRO A 187 3.66 -30.52 -23.91
CA PRO A 187 4.98 -31.01 -24.34
C PRO A 187 4.93 -32.45 -24.83
N VAL A 188 5.76 -32.78 -25.82
CA VAL A 188 5.88 -34.17 -26.26
C VAL A 188 6.63 -34.98 -25.20
N SER A 189 6.34 -36.28 -25.11
CA SER A 189 6.87 -37.13 -24.03
C SER A 189 8.39 -37.29 -24.02
N THR A 190 9.06 -37.00 -25.15
CA THR A 190 10.51 -37.04 -25.31
C THR A 190 11.20 -35.71 -24.98
N ASP A 191 10.45 -34.66 -24.66
CA ASP A 191 11.03 -33.36 -24.33
C ASP A 191 11.81 -33.43 -23.01
N CYS A 192 12.99 -32.82 -23.03
CA CYS A 192 13.90 -32.72 -21.91
C CYS A 192 13.69 -31.40 -21.18
N TYR A 193 13.67 -31.38 -19.85
CA TYR A 193 13.74 -30.11 -19.13
C TYR A 193 15.08 -29.43 -19.41
N VAL A 194 14.99 -28.17 -19.85
CA VAL A 194 16.10 -27.26 -20.02
C VAL A 194 15.77 -25.94 -19.31
N PRO A 195 16.72 -25.34 -18.58
CA PRO A 195 16.50 -24.04 -17.95
C PRO A 195 16.07 -22.99 -18.97
N ILE A 196 15.12 -22.13 -18.61
CA ILE A 196 14.59 -21.13 -19.56
C ILE A 196 15.63 -20.10 -20.01
N THR A 197 16.73 -19.95 -19.27
CA THR A 197 17.88 -19.11 -19.68
C THR A 197 18.63 -19.65 -20.90
N THR A 198 18.45 -20.93 -21.24
CA THR A 198 19.01 -21.56 -22.45
C THR A 198 17.98 -21.76 -23.55
N LEU A 199 16.70 -21.51 -23.26
CA LEU A 199 15.65 -21.45 -24.27
C LEU A 199 15.75 -20.08 -24.96
N ALA A 200 15.93 -20.07 -26.29
CA ALA A 200 15.59 -18.92 -27.12
C ALA A 200 14.23 -18.34 -26.67
N PRO A 201 14.01 -17.01 -26.73
CA PRO A 201 12.86 -16.34 -26.11
C PRO A 201 11.60 -17.16 -26.34
N ALA A 202 11.10 -17.78 -25.27
CA ALA A 202 10.22 -18.92 -25.34
C ALA A 202 9.01 -18.60 -26.23
N VAL A 203 9.00 -19.16 -27.44
CA VAL A 203 8.06 -18.77 -28.50
C VAL A 203 6.65 -19.12 -28.06
N GLY A 204 5.82 -18.12 -27.73
CA GLY A 204 4.42 -18.36 -27.35
C GLY A 204 4.11 -18.38 -25.85
N VAL A 205 5.07 -18.02 -24.99
CA VAL A 205 4.80 -17.67 -23.58
C VAL A 205 5.42 -16.33 -23.20
N THR A 206 4.79 -15.65 -22.25
CA THR A 206 5.30 -14.41 -21.67
C THR A 206 5.51 -14.62 -20.17
N GLN A 207 6.72 -14.37 -19.67
CA GLN A 207 6.97 -14.34 -18.23
C GLN A 207 6.24 -13.13 -17.63
N GLN A 208 5.49 -13.36 -16.56
CA GLN A 208 4.72 -12.33 -15.90
C GLN A 208 5.56 -11.59 -14.86
N THR A 209 5.30 -10.32 -14.65
CA THR A 209 5.73 -9.61 -13.44
C THR A 209 4.75 -9.90 -12.30
N TRP A 210 5.20 -9.76 -11.05
CA TRP A 210 4.30 -9.89 -9.91
C TRP A 210 3.09 -8.95 -9.98
N PRO A 211 3.22 -7.66 -10.37
CA PRO A 211 2.07 -6.79 -10.62
C PRO A 211 1.05 -7.37 -11.61
N GLN A 212 1.49 -7.96 -12.73
CA GLN A 212 0.58 -8.57 -13.70
C GLN A 212 -0.18 -9.77 -13.10
N VAL A 213 0.49 -10.55 -12.25
CA VAL A 213 -0.14 -11.65 -11.51
C VAL A 213 -1.18 -11.12 -10.54
N TRP A 214 -0.85 -10.10 -9.74
CA TRP A 214 -1.74 -9.50 -8.75
C TRP A 214 -2.95 -8.80 -9.36
N GLN A 215 -2.82 -8.20 -10.54
CA GLN A 215 -3.94 -7.67 -11.30
C GLN A 215 -4.91 -8.76 -11.79
N ALA A 216 -4.39 -9.97 -12.06
CA ALA A 216 -5.17 -11.06 -12.63
C ALA A 216 -5.72 -12.05 -11.59
N LYS A 217 -5.03 -12.22 -10.45
CA LYS A 217 -5.30 -13.22 -9.42
C LYS A 217 -5.10 -12.65 -8.03
N ASN A 218 -5.98 -13.02 -7.10
CA ASN A 218 -5.74 -12.66 -5.69
C ASN A 218 -4.58 -13.48 -5.09
N MET A 219 -3.95 -12.92 -4.06
CA MET A 219 -2.72 -13.46 -3.51
C MET A 219 -2.92 -14.83 -2.84
N GLN A 220 -4.05 -15.04 -2.17
CA GLN A 220 -4.39 -16.30 -1.51
C GLN A 220 -4.60 -17.44 -2.52
N TYR A 221 -5.29 -17.18 -3.63
CA TYR A 221 -5.49 -18.15 -4.70
C TYR A 221 -4.16 -18.58 -5.30
N VAL A 222 -3.25 -17.63 -5.55
CA VAL A 222 -1.89 -17.92 -6.01
C VAL A 222 -1.15 -18.77 -4.98
N ALA A 223 -1.16 -18.39 -3.70
CA ALA A 223 -0.52 -19.17 -2.64
C ALA A 223 -1.05 -20.60 -2.60
N CYS A 224 -2.37 -20.78 -2.51
CA CYS A 224 -2.96 -22.09 -2.30
C CYS A 224 -2.94 -22.95 -3.56
N SER A 225 -3.49 -22.44 -4.66
CA SER A 225 -3.71 -23.23 -5.87
C SER A 225 -2.44 -23.43 -6.69
N TRP A 226 -1.46 -22.52 -6.60
CA TRP A 226 -0.23 -22.60 -7.41
C TRP A 226 1.00 -23.05 -6.61
N TYR A 227 1.02 -22.91 -5.28
CA TYR A 227 2.17 -23.34 -4.47
C TYR A 227 1.81 -24.45 -3.48
N ILE A 228 0.89 -24.20 -2.54
CA ILE A 228 0.67 -25.10 -1.39
C ILE A 228 0.06 -26.45 -1.81
N THR A 229 -1.08 -26.42 -2.51
CA THR A 229 -1.79 -27.63 -2.93
C THR A 229 -0.98 -28.50 -3.90
N PRO A 230 -0.45 -27.99 -5.04
CA PRO A 230 0.26 -28.85 -6.00
C PRO A 230 1.59 -29.41 -5.48
N LEU A 231 2.21 -28.75 -4.50
CA LEU A 231 3.41 -29.28 -3.84
C LEU A 231 3.10 -30.22 -2.67
N GLY A 232 1.82 -30.39 -2.29
CA GLY A 232 1.44 -31.18 -1.13
C GLY A 232 1.98 -30.60 0.19
N GLN A 233 2.12 -29.27 0.28
CA GLN A 233 2.79 -28.58 1.39
C GLN A 233 1.88 -28.22 2.57
N GLY A 234 0.78 -28.95 2.76
CA GLY A 234 -0.15 -28.78 3.88
C GLY A 234 -1.40 -27.98 3.53
N THR A 235 -1.97 -27.32 4.54
CA THR A 235 -3.31 -26.70 4.48
C THR A 235 -3.24 -25.24 4.04
N CYS A 236 -4.11 -24.87 3.10
CA CYS A 236 -4.37 -23.47 2.73
C CYS A 236 -4.92 -22.67 3.93
N SER A 237 -4.67 -21.37 3.97
CA SER A 237 -5.16 -20.42 4.99
C SER A 237 -4.57 -20.54 6.39
N THR A 238 -4.24 -21.74 6.88
CA THR A 238 -3.77 -21.93 8.27
C THR A 238 -2.43 -22.63 8.40
N GLY A 239 -1.90 -23.22 7.33
CA GLY A 239 -0.65 -23.99 7.37
C GLY A 239 0.62 -23.13 7.50
N THR A 240 1.65 -23.66 8.15
CA THR A 240 2.95 -22.98 8.32
C THR A 240 3.60 -22.58 7.00
N ASN A 241 3.56 -23.45 5.99
CA ASN A 241 4.10 -23.15 4.66
C ASN A 241 3.32 -22.04 3.94
N TYR A 242 1.99 -22.02 4.10
CA TYR A 242 1.13 -20.95 3.59
C TYR A 242 1.49 -19.60 4.22
N ASN A 243 1.57 -19.56 5.55
CA ASN A 243 1.93 -18.33 6.28
C ASN A 243 3.34 -17.85 5.93
N THR A 244 4.29 -18.78 5.79
CA THR A 244 5.67 -18.47 5.38
C THR A 244 5.69 -17.84 3.98
N LEU A 245 4.93 -18.41 3.03
CA LEU A 245 4.84 -17.89 1.67
C LEU A 245 4.20 -16.50 1.63
N LEU A 246 3.09 -16.29 2.35
CA LEU A 246 2.47 -14.97 2.44
C LEU A 246 3.41 -13.94 3.08
N ASN A 247 4.12 -14.30 4.14
CA ASN A 247 5.07 -13.38 4.79
C ASN A 247 6.25 -12.99 3.88
N LEU A 248 6.59 -13.82 2.89
CA LEU A 248 7.53 -13.44 1.84
C LEU A 248 6.92 -12.38 0.91
N TRP A 249 5.65 -12.55 0.52
CA TRP A 249 4.98 -11.68 -0.47
C TRP A 249 4.47 -10.37 0.11
N ARG A 250 4.09 -10.37 1.39
CA ARG A 250 3.53 -9.21 2.06
C ARG A 250 3.98 -9.10 3.51
N THR A 251 4.00 -7.87 3.99
CA THR A 251 4.07 -7.54 5.41
C THR A 251 2.67 -7.22 5.90
N LYS A 252 2.26 -7.84 7.02
CA LYS A 252 1.05 -7.48 7.76
C LYS A 252 1.45 -6.67 8.97
N THR A 253 0.91 -5.47 9.13
CA THR A 253 1.07 -4.66 10.32
C THR A 253 -0.22 -4.72 11.12
N LEU A 254 -0.14 -5.25 12.33
CA LEU A 254 -1.32 -5.42 13.18
C LEU A 254 -1.79 -4.07 13.70
N THR A 255 -3.09 -3.94 14.01
CA THR A 255 -3.68 -2.72 14.60
C THR A 255 -2.85 -2.21 15.79
N THR A 256 -2.41 -3.09 16.69
CA THR A 256 -1.56 -2.72 17.83
C THR A 256 -0.22 -2.11 17.43
N ASP A 257 0.40 -2.60 16.35
CA ASP A 257 1.66 -2.04 15.85
C ASP A 257 1.41 -0.69 15.17
N MET A 258 0.29 -0.53 14.48
CA MET A 258 -0.10 0.74 13.87
C MET A 258 -0.42 1.81 14.93
N ASP A 259 -1.04 1.43 16.05
CA ASP A 259 -1.25 2.29 17.21
C ASP A 259 0.09 2.75 17.79
N ASN A 260 1.02 1.81 18.03
CA ASN A 260 2.36 2.13 18.52
C ASN A 260 3.14 3.06 17.56
N GLN A 261 3.04 2.81 16.25
CA GLN A 261 3.63 3.68 15.22
C GLN A 261 3.02 5.08 15.26
N LEU A 262 1.70 5.21 15.39
CA LEU A 262 1.03 6.50 15.52
C LEU A 262 1.58 7.25 16.73
N GLN A 263 1.59 6.65 17.92
CA GLN A 263 2.05 7.32 19.13
C GLN A 263 3.54 7.73 19.05
N THR A 264 4.36 6.94 18.36
CA THR A 264 5.76 7.29 18.06
C THR A 264 5.84 8.55 17.19
N LEU A 265 5.05 8.61 16.12
CA LEU A 265 5.00 9.77 15.22
C LEU A 265 4.48 11.02 15.95
N CYS A 266 3.44 10.89 16.77
CA CYS A 266 2.90 12.00 17.56
C CYS A 266 3.93 12.55 18.54
N THR A 267 4.70 11.66 19.20
CA THR A 267 5.77 12.06 20.12
C THR A 267 6.88 12.81 19.37
N ALA A 268 7.30 12.31 18.20
CA ALA A 268 8.31 12.96 17.38
C ALA A 268 7.85 14.32 16.82
N ALA A 269 6.57 14.46 16.51
CA ALA A 269 5.99 15.72 16.07
C ALA A 269 5.99 16.76 17.20
N LYS A 270 5.50 16.36 18.38
CA LYS A 270 5.43 17.22 19.58
C LYS A 270 6.81 17.67 20.04
N SER A 271 7.82 16.80 19.97
CA SER A 271 9.21 17.17 20.33
C SER A 271 9.86 18.17 19.38
N LYS A 272 9.27 18.39 18.19
CA LYS A 272 9.68 19.41 17.22
C LYS A 272 8.70 20.59 17.15
N ASN A 273 7.97 20.86 18.23
CA ASN A 273 7.04 21.99 18.35
C ASN A 273 5.91 21.99 17.30
N VAL A 274 5.55 20.82 16.74
CA VAL A 274 4.38 20.70 15.88
C VAL A 274 3.12 20.59 16.76
N ILE A 275 2.18 21.49 16.54
CA ILE A 275 0.88 21.47 17.22
C ILE A 275 -0.04 20.48 16.49
N ILE A 276 -0.62 19.54 17.22
CA ILE A 276 -1.55 18.54 16.70
C ILE A 276 -2.92 18.76 17.34
N TYR A 277 -3.88 19.21 16.55
CA TYR A 277 -5.30 19.16 16.88
C TYR A 277 -5.87 17.82 16.46
N GLY A 278 -6.42 17.06 17.40
CA GLY A 278 -7.07 15.79 17.16
C GLY A 278 -8.59 15.92 17.12
N ILE A 279 -9.23 15.39 16.07
CA ILE A 279 -10.69 15.29 15.97
C ILE A 279 -11.07 13.81 15.85
N ALA A 280 -11.75 13.28 16.85
CA ALA A 280 -12.42 11.99 16.77
C ALA A 280 -13.89 12.24 16.40
N PHE A 281 -14.28 11.95 15.16
CA PHE A 281 -15.63 12.21 14.66
C PHE A 281 -16.42 10.91 14.64
N GLU A 282 -17.34 10.71 15.59
CA GLU A 282 -18.12 9.47 15.69
C GLU A 282 -17.28 8.18 15.75
N ALA A 283 -16.03 8.31 16.18
CA ALA A 283 -15.06 7.21 16.21
C ALA A 283 -15.31 6.24 17.36
N THR A 284 -14.83 5.00 17.20
CA THR A 284 -14.82 3.99 18.28
C THR A 284 -13.96 4.44 19.46
N THR A 285 -14.15 3.83 20.64
CA THR A 285 -13.38 4.13 21.85
C THR A 285 -11.86 4.02 21.63
N SER A 286 -11.44 3.06 20.82
CA SER A 286 -10.05 2.87 20.42
C SER A 286 -9.56 4.04 19.56
N GLY A 287 -10.29 4.42 18.51
CA GLY A 287 -9.97 5.57 17.67
C GLY A 287 -9.91 6.90 18.45
N GLN A 288 -10.87 7.12 19.35
CA GLN A 288 -10.86 8.26 20.28
C GLN A 288 -9.59 8.26 21.14
N THR A 289 -9.22 7.12 21.71
CA THR A 289 -8.01 6.99 22.53
C THR A 289 -6.75 7.33 21.74
N GLN A 290 -6.64 6.83 20.50
CA GLN A 290 -5.48 7.09 19.63
C GLN A 290 -5.31 8.58 19.31
N ILE A 291 -6.39 9.25 18.89
CA ILE A 291 -6.38 10.68 18.54
C ILE A 291 -6.12 11.55 19.77
N ARG A 292 -6.74 11.22 20.90
CA ARG A 292 -6.57 11.93 22.16
C ARG A 292 -5.13 11.91 22.65
N ASN A 293 -4.49 10.74 22.63
CA ASN A 293 -3.09 10.60 23.05
C ASN A 293 -2.11 11.30 22.08
N CYS A 294 -2.50 11.39 20.80
CA CYS A 294 -1.71 12.07 19.78
C CYS A 294 -1.78 13.60 19.88
N SER A 295 -2.91 14.14 20.34
CA SER A 295 -3.15 15.59 20.47
C SER A 295 -2.13 16.25 21.40
N THR A 296 -1.82 17.53 21.15
CA THR A 296 -0.71 18.23 21.85
C THR A 296 -0.84 18.23 23.37
N ASP A 297 -2.04 18.47 23.89
CA ASP A 297 -2.32 18.60 25.33
C ASP A 297 -3.30 17.55 25.88
N GLY A 298 -3.58 16.49 25.11
CA GLY A 298 -4.35 15.33 25.55
C GLY A 298 -5.84 15.61 25.80
N GLU A 299 -6.48 14.77 26.63
CA GLU A 299 -7.95 14.75 26.86
C GLU A 299 -8.52 16.06 27.43
N ASN A 300 -7.80 16.66 28.38
CA ASN A 300 -8.21 17.89 29.05
C ASN A 300 -7.61 19.13 28.39
N GLY A 301 -7.05 18.93 27.21
CA GLY A 301 -6.40 19.93 26.40
C GLY A 301 -7.37 20.70 25.51
N SER A 302 -6.89 21.83 24.99
CA SER A 302 -7.57 22.63 23.98
C SER A 302 -7.44 22.07 22.55
N HIS A 303 -6.63 21.02 22.35
CA HIS A 303 -6.35 20.47 21.02
C HIS A 303 -7.07 19.15 20.72
N TYR A 304 -7.83 18.57 21.65
CA TYR A 304 -8.62 17.37 21.39
C TYR A 304 -10.12 17.66 21.30
N PHE A 305 -10.78 17.13 20.28
CA PHE A 305 -12.22 17.25 20.06
C PHE A 305 -12.83 15.87 19.82
N ASN A 306 -13.80 15.51 20.65
CA ASN A 306 -14.70 14.38 20.41
C ASN A 306 -16.00 14.93 19.82
N ALA A 307 -16.18 14.80 18.51
CA ALA A 307 -17.26 15.43 17.76
C ALA A 307 -18.29 14.40 17.27
N GLN A 308 -19.56 14.80 17.28
CA GLN A 308 -20.69 14.03 16.74
C GLN A 308 -21.58 14.91 15.87
N GLY A 309 -22.10 14.39 14.76
CA GLY A 309 -23.00 15.11 13.86
C GLY A 309 -22.53 16.54 13.51
N LEU A 310 -23.33 17.55 13.87
CA LEU A 310 -23.03 18.96 13.55
C LEU A 310 -21.86 19.57 14.36
N GLN A 311 -21.36 18.88 15.39
CA GLN A 311 -20.29 19.40 16.25
C GLN A 311 -18.95 19.52 15.52
N ILE A 312 -18.79 18.88 14.36
CA ILE A 312 -17.56 19.01 13.55
C ILE A 312 -17.31 20.46 13.12
N ALA A 313 -18.35 21.22 12.79
CA ALA A 313 -18.22 22.64 12.43
C ALA A 313 -17.74 23.47 13.63
N THR A 314 -18.21 23.13 14.83
CA THR A 314 -17.78 23.75 16.09
C THR A 314 -16.31 23.45 16.38
N ALA A 315 -15.86 22.21 16.17
CA ALA A 315 -14.46 21.82 16.35
C ALA A 315 -13.53 22.62 15.42
N PHE A 316 -13.82 22.68 14.12
CA PHE A 316 -13.02 23.47 13.17
C PHE A 316 -13.05 24.98 13.48
N SER A 317 -14.20 25.51 13.94
CA SER A 317 -14.29 26.91 14.36
C SER A 317 -13.42 27.20 15.59
N ALA A 318 -13.38 26.29 16.57
CA ALA A 318 -12.53 26.41 17.74
C ALA A 318 -11.04 26.37 17.37
N ILE A 319 -10.63 25.46 16.48
CA ILE A 319 -9.26 25.37 15.96
C ILE A 319 -8.86 26.67 15.26
N ALA A 320 -9.72 27.18 14.36
CA ALA A 320 -9.44 28.42 13.62
C ALA A 320 -9.25 29.62 14.56
N ASN A 321 -10.07 29.72 15.61
CA ASN A 321 -9.94 30.76 16.63
C ASN A 321 -8.63 30.63 17.42
N ASN A 322 -8.25 29.41 17.83
CA ASN A 322 -7.03 29.17 18.58
C ASN A 322 -5.77 29.53 17.76
N ILE A 323 -5.71 29.08 16.50
CA ILE A 323 -4.61 29.42 15.58
C ILE A 323 -4.54 30.94 15.33
N SER A 324 -5.69 31.60 15.17
CA SER A 324 -5.74 33.04 14.93
C SER A 324 -5.25 33.85 16.14
N GLN A 325 -5.58 33.42 17.36
CA GLN A 325 -5.07 34.05 18.59
C GLN A 325 -3.56 33.87 18.70
N LEU A 326 -3.04 32.68 18.46
CA LEU A 326 -1.60 32.40 18.53
C LEU A 326 -0.79 33.23 17.52
N ARG A 327 -1.38 33.55 16.36
CA ARG A 327 -0.76 34.44 15.36
C ARG A 327 -0.71 35.91 15.82
N LEU A 328 -1.62 36.34 16.68
CA LEU A 328 -1.68 37.73 17.17
C LEU A 328 -0.77 37.99 18.37
N THR A 329 -0.35 36.93 19.09
CA THR A 329 0.47 37.04 20.30
C THR A 329 1.95 36.71 20.09
N GLN A 330 2.35 36.33 18.87
CA GLN A 330 3.75 36.09 18.47
C GLN A 330 4.33 37.28 17.71
#